data_AF-A0A523ID00-F1
#
_entry.id   AF-A0A523ID00-F1
#
_cell.length_a   1.000
_cell.length_b   1.000
_cell.length_c   1.000
_cell.angle_alpha   90.00
_cell.angle_beta   90.00
_cell.angle_gamma   90.00
#
_symmetry.space_group_name_H-M   'P 1'
#
loop_
_entity.id
_entity.type
_entity.pdbx_description
1 polymer ?
#
loop_
_entity_poly.entity_id
_entity_poly.type
_entity_poly.pdbx_seq_one_letter_code
_entity_poly.pdbx_strand_id
1 'polypeptide(L)'
;MRVTNESGHKLPTGYPEGRRMWLHVRAFDDNRNIVFESGRYVFATATLTGYGAKLDDPNCDPYLQVWESRMGMSPDVAALAGLPAGESFHLLLNNLRLKDNRIPPRGFTNAAYVAFGGEPVGASYADGQYWDEVVYPVGTAAVQADVTLYYQTASRGYIEFLRDENTTTAAGNLLFDLWDQYNKSVPVVVARAFFESDTKTLNRCHKNVAKVEERYRRAHMKAWAQCFETEAGGLPCDTPARDARIAAADAKLRERLGGPKDKLCTGRSLTPISLGHGTSCPVPCATITLFDISDLASCAVCMADAVNGTALEAAYGARLPDLPAEVPDPAKSCQKSLGKAASALARGWPSALVRCEQDNLTGKNNPPEDCASDPDARIAKAQQKAGKKIQSCQNFSDIAGCATSGDAAGTRICMQSAVGSVAPEFVEVSHP
;
A
#
# COMPACT_ATOMS: atom_id res chain seq x y z
N MET A 1 -7.35 -5.29 14.78
CA MET A 1 -7.13 -5.37 13.32
C MET A 1 -8.25 -4.63 12.62
N ARG A 2 -7.95 -3.75 11.67
CA ARG A 2 -8.94 -3.10 10.81
C ARG A 2 -8.83 -3.65 9.40
N VAL A 3 -9.95 -4.02 8.78
CA VAL A 3 -10.03 -4.40 7.36
C VAL A 3 -10.86 -3.35 6.65
N THR A 4 -10.23 -2.65 5.70
CA THR A 4 -10.85 -1.56 4.95
C THR A 4 -11.24 -2.03 3.56
N ASN A 5 -12.46 -1.70 3.14
CA ASN A 5 -12.96 -1.97 1.80
C ASN A 5 -12.65 -0.80 0.86
N GLU A 6 -11.65 -1.00 -0.01
CA GLU A 6 -11.28 -0.04 -1.05
C GLU A 6 -11.99 -0.29 -2.40
N SER A 7 -12.98 -1.19 -2.44
CA SER A 7 -13.78 -1.47 -3.63
C SER A 7 -15.07 -0.66 -3.67
N GLY A 8 -15.67 -0.56 -4.88
CA GLY A 8 -16.96 0.11 -5.08
C GLY A 8 -18.20 -0.73 -4.71
N HIS A 9 -18.02 -1.89 -4.08
CA HIS A 9 -19.08 -2.83 -3.71
C HIS A 9 -18.80 -3.47 -2.36
N LYS A 10 -19.70 -4.32 -1.82
CA LYS A 10 -19.41 -5.08 -0.58
C LYS A 10 -18.13 -5.92 -0.72
N LEU A 11 -17.42 -6.18 0.38
CA LEU A 11 -16.22 -7.01 0.42
C LEU A 11 -16.45 -8.22 1.35
N PRO A 12 -16.39 -9.46 0.83
CA PRO A 12 -16.30 -9.85 -0.60
C PRO A 12 -17.64 -9.76 -1.38
N THR A 13 -17.66 -9.17 -2.58
CA THR A 13 -18.89 -9.13 -3.41
C THR A 13 -19.13 -10.42 -4.20
N GLY A 14 -20.24 -10.47 -4.94
CA GLY A 14 -20.55 -11.50 -5.92
C GLY A 14 -21.42 -12.61 -5.35
N TYR A 15 -21.36 -13.77 -6.01
CA TYR A 15 -22.13 -14.96 -5.66
C TYR A 15 -21.82 -15.43 -4.23
N PRO A 16 -22.83 -15.54 -3.34
CA PRO A 16 -22.60 -15.67 -1.90
C PRO A 16 -22.16 -17.07 -1.45
N GLU A 17 -22.66 -18.13 -2.08
CA GLU A 17 -22.47 -19.49 -1.57
C GLU A 17 -21.03 -19.96 -1.76
N GLY A 18 -20.44 -20.50 -0.69
CA GLY A 18 -19.05 -20.93 -0.66
C GLY A 18 -18.01 -19.79 -0.69
N ARG A 19 -18.41 -18.55 -0.98
CA ARG A 19 -17.52 -17.39 -1.03
C ARG A 19 -17.34 -16.79 0.35
N ARG A 20 -16.08 -16.62 0.77
CA ARG A 20 -15.76 -16.07 2.08
C ARG A 20 -14.42 -15.36 2.11
N MET A 21 -14.30 -14.42 3.04
CA MET A 21 -13.02 -13.86 3.48
C MET A 21 -12.86 -14.07 4.98
N TRP A 22 -11.64 -14.26 5.46
CA TRP A 22 -11.36 -14.39 6.88
C TRP A 22 -9.93 -13.96 7.20
N LEU A 23 -9.67 -13.72 8.48
CA LEU A 23 -8.33 -13.48 8.98
C LEU A 23 -7.73 -14.77 9.51
N HIS A 24 -6.51 -15.11 9.09
CA HIS A 24 -5.63 -16.04 9.79
C HIS A 24 -4.66 -15.22 10.63
N VAL A 25 -4.79 -15.33 11.95
CA VAL A 25 -3.99 -14.59 12.93
C VAL A 25 -3.11 -15.59 13.66
N ARG A 26 -1.81 -15.31 13.70
CA ARG A 26 -0.84 -16.03 14.55
C ARG A 26 -0.07 -15.02 15.37
N ALA A 27 0.00 -15.21 16.68
CA ALA A 27 0.85 -14.42 17.56
C ALA A 27 1.95 -15.30 18.16
N PHE A 28 3.12 -14.70 18.37
CA PHE A 28 4.33 -15.41 18.78
C PHE A 28 4.96 -14.76 20.01
N ASP A 29 5.56 -15.60 20.88
CA ASP A 29 6.44 -15.15 21.95
C ASP A 29 7.87 -14.82 21.45
N ASP A 30 8.74 -14.39 22.38
CA ASP A 30 10.15 -14.09 22.11
C ASP A 30 10.95 -15.28 21.58
N ASN A 31 10.52 -16.50 21.91
CA ASN A 31 11.14 -17.75 21.45
C ASN A 31 10.58 -18.24 20.10
N ARG A 32 9.68 -17.47 19.48
CA ARG A 32 8.98 -17.81 18.22
C ARG A 32 7.96 -18.94 18.35
N ASN A 33 7.54 -19.28 19.57
CA ASN A 33 6.44 -20.22 19.77
C ASN A 33 5.11 -19.52 19.51
N ILE A 34 4.15 -20.24 18.92
CA ILE A 34 2.78 -19.73 18.75
C ILE A 34 2.11 -19.68 20.13
N VAL A 35 1.68 -18.49 20.54
CA VAL A 35 0.90 -18.27 21.77
C VAL A 35 -0.58 -18.02 21.50
N PHE A 36 -0.92 -17.72 20.23
CA PHE A 36 -2.29 -17.53 19.77
C PHE A 36 -2.39 -17.90 18.28
N GLU A 37 -3.43 -18.64 17.89
CA GLU A 37 -3.78 -18.88 16.49
C GLU A 37 -5.30 -18.88 16.32
N SER A 38 -5.80 -18.20 15.29
CA SER A 38 -7.21 -18.23 14.87
C SER A 38 -7.32 -18.11 13.35
N GLY A 39 -8.31 -18.75 12.72
CA GLY A 39 -8.50 -18.72 11.25
C GLY A 39 -7.60 -19.67 10.45
N ARG A 40 -7.14 -20.77 11.07
CA ARG A 40 -6.26 -21.74 10.40
C ARG A 40 -6.98 -22.50 9.28
N TYR A 41 -6.46 -22.38 8.06
CA TYR A 41 -6.89 -23.17 6.90
C TYR A 41 -6.00 -24.40 6.69
N VAL A 42 -6.59 -25.58 6.54
CA VAL A 42 -5.91 -26.85 6.30
C VAL A 42 -5.97 -27.16 4.81
N PHE A 43 -4.88 -26.84 4.09
CA PHE A 43 -4.80 -26.98 2.63
C PHE A 43 -5.03 -28.41 2.14
N ALA A 44 -4.56 -29.42 2.89
CA ALA A 44 -4.72 -30.82 2.52
C ALA A 44 -6.18 -31.26 2.44
N THR A 45 -7.04 -30.72 3.31
CA THR A 45 -8.47 -31.09 3.41
C THR A 45 -9.41 -30.00 2.91
N ALA A 46 -8.88 -28.86 2.47
CA ALA A 46 -9.60 -27.64 2.10
C ALA A 46 -10.59 -27.14 3.17
N THR A 47 -10.19 -27.26 4.44
CA THR A 47 -11.04 -26.97 5.60
C THR A 47 -10.57 -25.72 6.33
N LEU A 48 -11.51 -24.85 6.71
CA LEU A 48 -11.27 -23.76 7.65
C LEU A 48 -11.60 -24.27 9.06
N THR A 49 -10.59 -24.35 9.93
CA THR A 49 -10.73 -24.88 11.29
C THR A 49 -11.75 -24.05 12.08
N GLY A 50 -12.64 -24.72 12.82
CA GLY A 50 -13.68 -24.07 13.62
C GLY A 50 -14.84 -23.44 12.84
N TYR A 51 -14.79 -23.41 11.50
CA TYR A 51 -15.88 -22.83 10.71
C TYR A 51 -17.14 -23.69 10.79
N GLY A 52 -18.24 -23.08 11.28
CA GLY A 52 -19.53 -23.76 11.47
C GLY A 52 -19.61 -24.59 12.76
N ALA A 53 -18.53 -24.68 13.52
CA ALA A 53 -18.52 -25.33 14.82
C ALA A 53 -19.29 -24.49 15.85
N LYS A 54 -20.05 -25.15 16.73
CA LYS A 54 -20.74 -24.49 17.85
C LYS A 54 -19.74 -24.18 18.97
N LEU A 55 -20.08 -23.27 19.87
CA LEU A 55 -19.18 -22.85 20.96
C LEU A 55 -18.79 -23.99 21.92
N ASP A 56 -19.60 -25.05 22.00
CA ASP A 56 -19.36 -26.25 22.79
C ASP A 56 -18.57 -27.35 22.03
N ASP A 57 -18.29 -27.15 20.73
CA ASP A 57 -17.49 -28.07 19.94
C ASP A 57 -15.99 -27.94 20.31
N PRO A 58 -15.26 -29.04 20.58
CA PRO A 58 -13.83 -28.99 20.85
C PRO A 58 -12.99 -28.43 19.69
N ASN A 59 -13.52 -28.41 18.46
CA ASN A 59 -12.88 -27.83 17.29
C ASN A 59 -13.27 -26.37 17.05
N CYS A 60 -14.07 -25.75 17.93
CA CYS A 60 -14.48 -24.37 17.81
C CYS A 60 -13.27 -23.43 17.85
N ASP A 61 -13.26 -22.47 16.92
CA ASP A 61 -12.39 -21.31 16.97
C ASP A 61 -13.25 -20.11 17.37
N PRO A 62 -13.28 -19.71 18.66
CA PRO A 62 -14.16 -18.66 19.16
C PRO A 62 -13.78 -17.26 18.66
N TYR A 63 -12.60 -17.12 18.02
CA TYR A 63 -12.11 -15.85 17.50
C TYR A 63 -12.13 -15.80 15.97
N LEU A 64 -12.67 -16.85 15.32
CA LEU A 64 -12.74 -16.92 13.87
C LEU A 64 -13.63 -15.81 13.29
N GLN A 65 -13.01 -14.83 12.64
CA GLN A 65 -13.73 -13.81 11.88
C GLN A 65 -13.87 -14.21 10.42
N VAL A 66 -15.11 -14.41 9.96
CA VAL A 66 -15.44 -14.65 8.54
C VAL A 66 -16.44 -13.62 8.02
N TRP A 67 -16.09 -12.93 6.94
CA TRP A 67 -16.99 -12.10 6.15
C TRP A 67 -17.58 -12.90 4.99
N GLU A 68 -18.90 -13.07 5.02
CA GLU A 68 -19.65 -13.91 4.08
C GLU A 68 -21.12 -13.50 4.03
N SER A 69 -21.84 -14.05 3.06
CA SER A 69 -23.30 -14.00 3.02
C SER A 69 -23.83 -15.42 3.00
N ARG A 70 -24.83 -15.72 3.83
CA ARG A 70 -25.51 -17.01 3.89
C ARG A 70 -26.94 -16.84 3.47
N MET A 71 -27.33 -17.62 2.48
CA MET A 71 -28.67 -17.62 1.90
C MET A 71 -29.46 -18.82 2.43
N GLY A 72 -30.78 -18.75 2.31
CA GLY A 72 -31.64 -19.84 2.74
C GLY A 72 -33.03 -19.78 2.15
N MET A 73 -33.82 -20.80 2.44
CA MET A 73 -35.22 -20.92 2.05
C MET A 73 -36.14 -20.51 3.20
N SER A 74 -37.17 -19.72 2.88
CA SER A 74 -38.29 -19.48 3.78
C SER A 74 -39.14 -20.75 3.97
N PRO A 75 -39.92 -20.86 5.06
CA PRO A 75 -40.75 -22.04 5.31
C PRO A 75 -41.71 -22.40 4.18
N ASP A 76 -42.29 -21.42 3.49
CA ASP A 76 -43.21 -21.61 2.37
C ASP A 76 -42.50 -22.13 1.11
N VAL A 77 -41.35 -21.56 0.74
CA VAL A 77 -40.57 -22.05 -0.40
C VAL A 77 -40.02 -23.45 -0.13
N ALA A 78 -39.50 -23.68 1.07
CA ALA A 78 -39.01 -24.98 1.50
C ALA A 78 -40.11 -26.05 1.45
N ALA A 79 -41.31 -25.74 1.94
CA ALA A 79 -42.46 -26.64 1.88
C ALA A 79 -42.88 -26.97 0.44
N LEU A 80 -42.90 -25.98 -0.46
CA LEU A 80 -43.20 -26.20 -1.89
C LEU A 80 -42.14 -27.05 -2.59
N ALA A 81 -40.86 -26.90 -2.20
CA ALA A 81 -39.75 -27.66 -2.75
C ALA A 81 -39.59 -29.06 -2.12
N GLY A 82 -40.30 -29.35 -1.03
CA GLY A 82 -40.11 -30.59 -0.25
C GLY A 82 -38.75 -30.66 0.46
N LEU A 83 -38.18 -29.51 0.82
CA LEU A 83 -36.87 -29.37 1.46
C LEU A 83 -37.01 -28.74 2.86
N PRO A 84 -36.00 -28.88 3.74
CA PRO A 84 -35.99 -28.16 5.01
C PRO A 84 -35.81 -26.65 4.80
N ALA A 85 -36.50 -25.85 5.61
CA ALA A 85 -36.30 -24.40 5.66
C ALA A 85 -34.96 -24.05 6.33
N GLY A 86 -34.41 -22.89 6.00
CA GLY A 86 -33.14 -22.41 6.58
C GLY A 86 -31.98 -22.36 5.59
N GLU A 87 -30.75 -22.36 6.12
CA GLU A 87 -29.52 -22.18 5.36
C GLU A 87 -29.35 -23.28 4.32
N SER A 88 -29.06 -22.91 3.07
CA SER A 88 -28.85 -23.86 1.98
C SER A 88 -27.96 -23.29 0.88
N PHE A 89 -27.49 -24.15 -0.02
CA PHE A 89 -26.79 -23.76 -1.25
C PHE A 89 -27.68 -23.91 -2.52
N HIS A 90 -29.00 -24.04 -2.37
CA HIS A 90 -29.92 -24.13 -3.51
C HIS A 90 -30.21 -22.73 -4.08
N LEU A 91 -29.32 -22.22 -4.93
CA LEU A 91 -29.42 -20.89 -5.55
C LEU A 91 -30.83 -20.48 -5.97
N LEU A 92 -31.51 -21.35 -6.74
CA LEU A 92 -32.81 -21.06 -7.33
C LEU A 92 -33.94 -21.01 -6.29
N LEU A 93 -33.77 -21.69 -5.16
CA LEU A 93 -34.77 -21.81 -4.10
C LEU A 93 -34.51 -20.83 -2.96
N ASN A 94 -33.27 -20.38 -2.80
CA ASN A 94 -32.86 -19.45 -1.78
C ASN A 94 -33.52 -18.07 -1.98
N ASN A 95 -34.48 -17.72 -1.11
CA ASN A 95 -35.21 -16.46 -1.12
C ASN A 95 -35.01 -15.61 0.14
N LEU A 96 -34.22 -16.09 1.11
CA LEU A 96 -33.87 -15.38 2.33
C LEU A 96 -32.37 -15.12 2.41
N ARG A 97 -32.00 -13.93 2.90
CA ARG A 97 -30.64 -13.59 3.34
C ARG A 97 -30.58 -13.78 4.85
N LEU A 98 -30.03 -14.90 5.30
CA LEU A 98 -29.96 -15.26 6.73
C LEU A 98 -28.81 -14.56 7.47
N LYS A 99 -27.72 -14.29 6.75
CA LYS A 99 -26.55 -13.55 7.23
C LYS A 99 -25.93 -12.81 6.06
N ASP A 100 -25.45 -11.59 6.29
CA ASP A 100 -24.58 -10.85 5.38
C ASP A 100 -23.80 -9.83 6.20
N ASN A 101 -22.63 -10.24 6.68
CA ASN A 101 -21.73 -9.39 7.45
C ASN A 101 -20.63 -8.76 6.60
N ARG A 102 -20.71 -8.86 5.26
CA ARG A 102 -19.70 -8.33 4.35
C ARG A 102 -19.55 -6.81 4.49
N ILE A 103 -18.32 -6.33 4.40
CA ILE A 103 -17.96 -4.93 4.64
C ILE A 103 -18.52 -4.08 3.50
N PRO A 104 -19.30 -3.01 3.75
CA PRO A 104 -19.88 -2.19 2.69
C PRO A 104 -18.82 -1.26 2.05
N PRO A 105 -19.09 -0.66 0.87
CA PRO A 105 -18.15 0.22 0.18
C PRO A 105 -18.16 1.65 0.72
N ARG A 106 -17.18 2.47 0.29
CA ARG A 106 -17.18 3.93 0.50
C ARG A 106 -18.49 4.53 -0.02
N GLY A 107 -19.06 5.47 0.75
CA GLY A 107 -20.36 6.09 0.43
C GLY A 107 -21.59 5.28 0.85
N PHE A 108 -21.42 4.15 1.53
CA PHE A 108 -22.51 3.39 2.14
C PHE A 108 -23.39 4.25 3.07
N THR A 109 -24.70 4.12 2.92
CA THR A 109 -25.68 4.55 3.93
C THR A 109 -26.68 3.42 4.16
N ASN A 110 -27.13 3.27 5.39
CA ASN A 110 -28.11 2.26 5.77
C ASN A 110 -29.41 2.43 4.97
N ALA A 111 -29.89 3.67 4.82
CA ALA A 111 -31.12 3.96 4.07
C ALA A 111 -31.03 3.53 2.60
N ALA A 112 -29.91 3.82 1.93
CA ALA A 112 -29.74 3.45 0.52
C ALA A 112 -29.69 1.92 0.34
N TYR A 113 -29.09 1.19 1.28
CA TYR A 113 -28.97 -0.26 1.19
C TYR A 113 -30.26 -1.00 1.55
N VAL A 114 -31.03 -0.50 2.52
CA VAL A 114 -32.37 -1.03 2.83
C VAL A 114 -33.30 -0.90 1.63
N ALA A 115 -33.21 0.21 0.87
CA ALA A 115 -34.11 0.48 -0.25
C ALA A 115 -34.09 -0.59 -1.38
N PHE A 116 -33.02 -1.38 -1.48
CA PHE A 116 -32.93 -2.48 -2.46
C PHE A 116 -32.75 -3.87 -1.81
N GLY A 117 -32.92 -4.00 -0.49
CA GLY A 117 -32.74 -5.28 0.23
C GLY A 117 -31.27 -5.72 0.32
N GLY A 118 -30.36 -4.76 0.34
CA GLY A 118 -28.91 -4.94 0.40
C GLY A 118 -28.31 -4.74 1.77
N GLU A 119 -29.10 -4.44 2.80
CA GLU A 119 -28.62 -4.15 4.16
C GLU A 119 -27.75 -5.28 4.76
N PRO A 120 -26.83 -4.95 5.68
CA PRO A 120 -26.15 -5.95 6.49
C PRO A 120 -27.14 -6.77 7.32
N VAL A 121 -26.90 -8.07 7.46
CA VAL A 121 -27.70 -8.99 8.29
C VAL A 121 -26.78 -9.73 9.26
N GLY A 122 -27.04 -9.62 10.56
CA GLY A 122 -26.16 -10.17 11.59
C GLY A 122 -24.87 -9.37 11.80
N ALA A 123 -24.80 -8.15 11.28
CA ALA A 123 -23.75 -7.16 11.54
C ALA A 123 -24.35 -5.75 11.48
N SER A 124 -23.62 -4.76 11.98
CA SER A 124 -24.04 -3.35 11.93
C SER A 124 -22.85 -2.48 11.53
N TYR A 125 -23.09 -1.58 10.58
CA TYR A 125 -22.13 -0.60 10.10
C TYR A 125 -22.76 0.79 10.16
N ALA A 126 -22.03 1.77 10.67
CA ALA A 126 -22.48 3.16 10.62
C ALA A 126 -22.47 3.68 9.16
N ASP A 127 -23.24 4.74 8.89
CA ASP A 127 -23.17 5.42 7.59
C ASP A 127 -21.73 5.89 7.34
N GLY A 128 -21.22 5.62 6.13
CA GLY A 128 -19.83 5.90 5.77
C GLY A 128 -18.80 4.92 6.36
N GLN A 129 -19.19 3.91 7.13
CA GLN A 129 -18.27 2.89 7.64
C GLN A 129 -18.00 1.83 6.57
N TYR A 130 -16.90 1.98 5.84
CA TYR A 130 -16.43 1.02 4.81
C TYR A 130 -15.30 0.11 5.31
N TRP A 131 -15.26 -0.14 6.62
CA TRP A 131 -14.28 -1.00 7.27
C TRP A 131 -14.92 -1.80 8.41
N ASP A 132 -14.26 -2.90 8.80
CA ASP A 132 -14.59 -3.65 10.00
C ASP A 132 -13.37 -3.73 10.94
N GLU A 133 -13.62 -3.82 12.24
CA GLU A 133 -12.60 -3.89 13.28
C GLU A 133 -12.78 -5.12 14.16
N VAL A 134 -11.71 -5.91 14.27
CA VAL A 134 -11.71 -7.18 15.01
C VAL A 134 -10.58 -7.16 16.02
N VAL A 135 -10.90 -7.50 17.28
CA VAL A 135 -9.95 -7.56 18.39
C VAL A 135 -9.62 -9.02 18.69
N TYR A 136 -8.33 -9.34 18.78
CA TYR A 136 -7.83 -10.68 19.09
C TYR A 136 -7.09 -10.67 20.44
N PRO A 137 -7.44 -11.56 21.38
CA PRO A 137 -6.79 -11.62 22.69
C PRO A 137 -5.49 -12.42 22.63
N VAL A 138 -4.47 -11.85 21.97
CA VAL A 138 -3.16 -12.51 21.74
C VAL A 138 -2.34 -12.75 23.02
N GLY A 139 -2.72 -12.11 24.13
CA GLY A 139 -2.03 -12.21 25.42
C GLY A 139 -0.80 -11.30 25.53
N THR A 140 -0.31 -11.11 26.76
CA THR A 140 0.83 -10.22 27.06
C THR A 140 2.19 -10.80 26.69
N ALA A 141 2.27 -12.12 26.46
CA ALA A 141 3.48 -12.80 26.03
C ALA A 141 3.73 -12.63 24.51
N ALA A 142 2.74 -12.17 23.74
CA ALA A 142 2.88 -11.97 22.31
C ALA A 142 3.73 -10.73 22.01
N VAL A 143 4.86 -10.94 21.35
CA VAL A 143 5.78 -9.88 20.91
C VAL A 143 5.74 -9.67 19.40
N GLN A 144 5.14 -10.61 18.67
CA GLN A 144 4.92 -10.51 17.22
C GLN A 144 3.57 -11.06 16.82
N ALA A 145 3.05 -10.58 15.70
CA ALA A 145 1.88 -11.17 15.06
C ALA A 145 2.02 -11.23 13.53
N ASP A 146 1.49 -12.28 12.93
CA ASP A 146 1.34 -12.44 11.49
C ASP A 146 -0.15 -12.60 11.19
N VAL A 147 -0.70 -11.63 10.47
CA VAL A 147 -2.11 -11.59 10.14
C VAL A 147 -2.28 -11.60 8.64
N THR A 148 -2.95 -12.62 8.12
CA THR A 148 -3.23 -12.77 6.70
C THR A 148 -4.73 -12.71 6.45
N LEU A 149 -5.17 -11.80 5.58
CA LEU A 149 -6.53 -11.74 5.08
C LEU A 149 -6.63 -12.65 3.86
N TYR A 150 -7.42 -13.72 3.99
CA TYR A 150 -7.67 -14.65 2.89
C TYR A 150 -9.01 -14.37 2.22
N TYR A 151 -9.07 -14.66 0.92
CA TYR A 151 -10.29 -14.77 0.12
C TYR A 151 -10.39 -16.16 -0.49
N GLN A 152 -11.55 -16.80 -0.40
CA GLN A 152 -11.83 -18.07 -1.06
C GLN A 152 -13.08 -17.94 -1.93
N THR A 153 -12.96 -18.37 -3.19
CA THR A 153 -14.06 -18.34 -4.17
C THR A 153 -15.11 -19.41 -3.87
N ALA A 154 -14.67 -20.65 -3.63
CA ALA A 154 -15.56 -21.78 -3.37
C ALA A 154 -15.05 -22.61 -2.19
N SER A 155 -15.87 -22.72 -1.14
CA SER A 155 -15.60 -23.60 -0.02
C SER A 155 -15.79 -25.06 -0.42
N ARG A 156 -15.12 -25.97 0.28
CA ARG A 156 -15.31 -27.41 0.10
C ARG A 156 -16.78 -27.82 0.24
N GLY A 157 -17.47 -27.33 1.27
CA GLY A 157 -18.87 -27.69 1.52
C GLY A 157 -19.80 -27.30 0.38
N TYR A 158 -19.54 -26.18 -0.30
CA TYR A 158 -20.30 -25.80 -1.49
C TYR A 158 -20.03 -26.74 -2.68
N ILE A 159 -18.77 -27.11 -2.91
CA ILE A 159 -18.40 -28.04 -3.98
C ILE A 159 -18.97 -29.45 -3.74
N GLU A 160 -18.91 -29.94 -2.50
CA GLU A 160 -19.51 -31.22 -2.12
C GLU A 160 -21.03 -31.21 -2.29
N PHE A 161 -21.70 -30.12 -1.90
CA PHE A 161 -23.13 -29.95 -2.15
C PHE A 161 -23.47 -30.01 -3.64
N LEU A 162 -22.75 -29.27 -4.50
CA LEU A 162 -23.01 -29.29 -5.95
C LEU A 162 -22.75 -30.67 -6.58
N ARG A 163 -21.82 -31.45 -6.03
CA ARG A 163 -21.59 -32.83 -6.43
C ARG A 163 -22.76 -33.71 -6.03
N ASP A 164 -23.17 -33.64 -4.77
CA ASP A 164 -24.13 -34.56 -4.17
C ASP A 164 -25.57 -34.30 -4.66
N GLU A 165 -25.93 -33.03 -4.88
CA GLU A 165 -27.25 -32.63 -5.37
C GLU A 165 -27.41 -32.77 -6.90
N ASN A 166 -26.31 -32.94 -7.65
CA ASN A 166 -26.41 -33.18 -9.09
C ASN A 166 -26.70 -34.64 -9.38
N THR A 167 -27.98 -34.99 -9.31
CA THR A 167 -28.48 -36.35 -9.57
C THR A 167 -28.91 -36.59 -11.02
N THR A 168 -28.79 -35.58 -11.89
CA THR A 168 -29.30 -35.61 -13.28
C THR A 168 -28.21 -35.75 -14.34
N THR A 169 -26.98 -35.34 -14.04
CA THR A 169 -25.86 -35.34 -14.98
C THR A 169 -24.54 -35.67 -14.28
N ALA A 170 -23.48 -35.92 -15.05
CA ALA A 170 -22.14 -36.12 -14.50
C ALA A 170 -21.43 -34.81 -14.06
N ALA A 171 -22.06 -33.65 -14.24
CA ALA A 171 -21.37 -32.36 -14.07
C ALA A 171 -20.92 -32.09 -12.62
N GLY A 172 -21.66 -32.60 -11.61
CA GLY A 172 -21.27 -32.48 -10.20
C GLY A 172 -19.97 -33.21 -9.87
N ASN A 173 -19.83 -34.45 -10.33
CA ASN A 173 -18.60 -35.22 -10.19
C ASN A 173 -17.45 -34.59 -10.98
N LEU A 174 -17.70 -34.16 -12.22
CA LEU A 174 -16.68 -33.46 -13.01
C LEU A 174 -16.19 -32.18 -12.33
N LEU A 175 -17.08 -31.39 -11.75
CA LEU A 175 -16.72 -30.20 -10.98
C LEU A 175 -15.86 -30.55 -9.76
N PHE A 176 -16.24 -31.59 -9.01
CA PHE A 176 -15.48 -32.05 -7.85
C PHE A 176 -14.07 -32.51 -8.24
N ASP A 177 -13.95 -33.30 -9.31
CA ASP A 177 -12.66 -33.81 -9.79
C ASP A 177 -11.74 -32.66 -10.26
N LEU A 178 -12.30 -31.68 -10.99
CA LEU A 178 -11.56 -30.47 -11.38
C LEU A 178 -11.14 -29.66 -10.15
N TRP A 179 -12.05 -29.47 -9.19
CA TRP A 179 -11.70 -28.79 -7.94
C TRP A 179 -10.57 -29.52 -7.21
N ASP A 180 -10.63 -30.84 -7.09
CA ASP A 180 -9.59 -31.65 -6.44
C ASP A 180 -8.23 -31.54 -7.15
N GLN A 181 -8.25 -31.63 -8.48
CA GLN A 181 -7.09 -31.56 -9.37
C GLN A 181 -6.42 -30.17 -9.36
N TYR A 182 -7.18 -29.09 -9.30
CA TYR A 182 -6.69 -27.71 -9.36
C TYR A 182 -6.58 -27.05 -7.98
N ASN A 183 -6.08 -27.81 -7.00
CA ASN A 183 -5.76 -27.36 -5.64
C ASN A 183 -6.95 -26.85 -4.82
N LYS A 184 -8.17 -27.33 -5.08
CA LYS A 184 -9.29 -27.20 -4.15
C LYS A 184 -9.73 -25.76 -3.85
N SER A 185 -9.67 -24.88 -4.84
CA SER A 185 -9.95 -23.44 -4.68
C SER A 185 -9.12 -22.87 -3.51
N VAL A 186 -7.79 -22.96 -3.64
CA VAL A 186 -6.84 -22.44 -2.63
C VAL A 186 -7.21 -21.01 -2.29
N PRO A 187 -7.26 -20.65 -0.99
CA PRO A 187 -7.49 -19.28 -0.58
C PRO A 187 -6.38 -18.36 -1.10
N VAL A 188 -6.78 -17.24 -1.68
CA VAL A 188 -5.86 -16.18 -2.14
C VAL A 188 -5.56 -15.24 -0.98
N VAL A 189 -4.29 -14.89 -0.80
CA VAL A 189 -3.90 -13.83 0.13
C VAL A 189 -4.30 -12.48 -0.46
N VAL A 190 -5.19 -11.77 0.23
CA VAL A 190 -5.62 -10.41 -0.14
C VAL A 190 -4.69 -9.36 0.45
N ALA A 191 -4.33 -9.53 1.72
CA ALA A 191 -3.45 -8.62 2.44
C ALA A 191 -2.71 -9.39 3.54
N ARG A 192 -1.54 -8.89 3.92
CA ARG A 192 -0.79 -9.40 5.07
C ARG A 192 -0.22 -8.25 5.89
N ALA A 193 -0.43 -8.33 7.19
CA ALA A 193 0.17 -7.42 8.15
C ALA A 193 1.05 -8.22 9.10
N PHE A 194 2.29 -7.77 9.28
CA PHE A 194 3.17 -8.29 10.30
C PHE A 194 3.35 -7.24 11.40
N PHE A 195 3.29 -7.65 12.65
CA PHE A 195 3.51 -6.80 13.80
C PHE A 195 4.77 -7.27 14.53
N GLU A 196 5.60 -6.31 14.91
CA GLU A 196 6.85 -6.50 15.64
C GLU A 196 6.89 -5.49 16.79
N SER A 197 7.02 -5.96 18.03
CA SER A 197 7.12 -5.07 19.19
C SER A 197 8.56 -4.62 19.48
N ASP A 198 9.58 -5.31 18.94
CA ASP A 198 10.97 -4.87 19.08
C ASP A 198 11.25 -3.62 18.25
N THR A 199 11.18 -2.47 18.92
CA THR A 199 11.47 -1.15 18.34
C THR A 199 12.87 -1.07 17.72
N LYS A 200 13.86 -1.85 18.18
CA LYS A 200 15.19 -1.87 17.56
C LYS A 200 15.16 -2.54 16.20
N THR A 201 14.34 -3.57 16.02
CA THR A 201 14.15 -4.25 14.73
C THR A 201 13.44 -3.33 13.75
N LEU A 202 12.33 -2.71 14.14
CA LEU A 202 11.65 -1.70 13.32
C LEU A 202 12.59 -0.56 12.92
N ASN A 203 13.28 0.05 13.88
CA ASN A 203 14.20 1.16 13.64
C ASN A 203 15.36 0.81 12.70
N ARG A 204 15.86 -0.44 12.73
CA ARG A 204 16.89 -0.89 11.78
C ARG A 204 16.35 -1.00 10.36
N CYS A 205 15.11 -1.48 10.20
CA CYS A 205 14.47 -1.50 8.90
C CYS A 205 14.20 -0.08 8.37
N HIS A 206 13.57 0.80 9.16
CA HIS A 206 13.35 2.21 8.78
C HIS A 206 14.64 2.91 8.32
N LYS A 207 15.73 2.75 9.07
CA LYS A 207 17.06 3.30 8.69
C LYS A 207 17.58 2.71 7.38
N ASN A 208 17.29 1.43 7.10
CA ASN A 208 17.67 0.81 5.83
C ASN A 208 16.86 1.41 4.68
N VAL A 209 15.52 1.47 4.82
CA VAL A 209 14.60 2.08 3.84
C VAL A 209 15.06 3.49 3.48
N ALA A 210 15.12 4.39 4.47
CA ALA A 210 15.57 5.76 4.28
C ALA A 210 16.93 5.88 3.57
N LYS A 211 17.88 5.00 3.92
CA LYS A 211 19.22 4.99 3.34
C LYS A 211 19.25 4.52 1.89
N VAL A 212 18.47 3.49 1.53
CA VAL A 212 18.48 2.94 0.16
C VAL A 212 17.69 3.83 -0.79
N GLU A 213 16.57 4.38 -0.34
CA GLU A 213 15.78 5.37 -1.09
C GLU A 213 16.60 6.63 -1.37
N GLU A 214 17.27 7.18 -0.36
CA GLU A 214 18.14 8.35 -0.52
C GLU A 214 19.24 8.10 -1.57
N ARG A 215 19.82 6.89 -1.60
CA ARG A 215 20.84 6.52 -2.58
C ARG A 215 20.27 6.48 -3.99
N TYR A 216 19.12 5.85 -4.18
CA TYR A 216 18.44 5.79 -5.47
C TYR A 216 18.10 7.21 -5.94
N ARG A 217 17.42 7.99 -5.11
CA ARG A 217 16.97 9.35 -5.41
C ARG A 217 18.12 10.27 -5.79
N ARG A 218 19.28 10.16 -5.13
CA ARG A 218 20.50 10.90 -5.51
C ARG A 218 21.06 10.46 -6.86
N ALA A 219 21.08 9.17 -7.14
CA ALA A 219 21.57 8.65 -8.42
C ALA A 219 20.64 9.09 -9.57
N HIS A 220 19.33 8.99 -9.35
CA HIS A 220 18.28 9.47 -10.26
C HIS A 220 18.43 10.97 -10.55
N MET A 221 18.46 11.82 -9.52
CA MET A 221 18.66 13.26 -9.68
C MET A 221 19.95 13.58 -10.43
N LYS A 222 21.05 12.88 -10.13
CA LYS A 222 22.34 13.12 -10.79
C LYS A 222 22.28 12.77 -12.28
N ALA A 223 21.68 11.65 -12.64
CA ALA A 223 21.58 11.19 -14.02
C ALA A 223 20.75 12.18 -14.86
N TRP A 224 19.57 12.56 -14.37
CA TRP A 224 18.70 13.51 -15.06
C TRP A 224 19.25 14.93 -15.09
N ALA A 225 19.78 15.45 -13.98
CA ALA A 225 20.36 16.79 -13.95
C ALA A 225 21.54 16.94 -14.93
N GLN A 226 22.37 15.91 -15.07
CA GLN A 226 23.46 15.91 -16.05
C GLN A 226 22.90 15.96 -17.48
N CYS A 227 21.87 15.17 -17.76
CA CYS A 227 21.22 15.13 -19.07
C CYS A 227 20.59 16.48 -19.43
N PHE A 228 19.82 17.06 -18.51
CA PHE A 228 19.17 18.37 -18.67
C PHE A 228 20.20 19.50 -18.83
N GLU A 229 21.30 19.48 -18.05
CA GLU A 229 22.39 20.45 -18.20
C GLU A 229 23.09 20.34 -19.57
N THR A 230 23.21 19.13 -20.12
CA THR A 230 23.85 18.89 -21.42
C THR A 230 22.98 19.41 -22.56
N GLU A 231 21.69 19.07 -22.55
CA GLU A 231 20.70 19.50 -23.56
C GLU A 231 20.49 21.01 -23.55
N ALA A 232 20.29 21.60 -22.37
CA ALA A 232 20.15 23.05 -22.25
C ALA A 232 21.44 23.79 -22.68
N GLY A 233 22.59 23.11 -22.66
CA GLY A 233 23.86 23.63 -23.15
C GLY A 233 24.06 23.56 -24.68
N GLY A 234 23.15 22.92 -25.40
CA GLY A 234 23.21 22.73 -26.86
C GLY A 234 23.86 21.41 -27.31
N LEU A 235 24.05 20.46 -26.39
CA LEU A 235 24.60 19.14 -26.71
C LEU A 235 23.56 18.05 -26.45
N PRO A 236 23.44 17.04 -27.33
CA PRO A 236 22.49 15.97 -27.10
C PRO A 236 22.91 15.13 -25.88
N CYS A 237 21.94 14.81 -25.04
CA CYS A 237 22.11 13.92 -23.92
C CYS A 237 22.22 12.47 -24.40
N ASP A 238 23.22 11.76 -23.87
CA ASP A 238 23.32 10.30 -23.97
C ASP A 238 22.25 9.63 -23.10
N THR A 239 21.03 9.58 -23.66
CA THR A 239 19.85 8.96 -23.07
C THR A 239 20.10 7.48 -22.72
N PRO A 240 20.68 6.65 -23.61
CA PRO A 240 21.03 5.26 -23.26
C PRO A 240 21.94 5.15 -22.02
N ALA A 241 22.99 5.97 -21.93
CA ALA A 241 23.87 5.93 -20.76
C ALA A 241 23.20 6.47 -19.49
N ARG A 242 22.33 7.48 -19.59
CA ARG A 242 21.51 7.97 -18.48
C ARG A 242 20.61 6.85 -17.96
N ASP A 243 19.87 6.20 -18.84
CA ASP A 243 18.89 5.17 -18.49
C ASP A 243 19.58 3.94 -17.90
N ALA A 244 20.74 3.55 -18.45
CA ALA A 244 21.56 2.48 -17.87
C ALA A 244 22.02 2.80 -16.43
N ARG A 245 22.35 4.06 -16.11
CA ARG A 245 22.72 4.47 -14.74
C ARG A 245 21.53 4.43 -13.80
N ILE A 246 20.34 4.84 -14.26
CA ILE A 246 19.10 4.79 -13.47
C ILE A 246 18.70 3.34 -13.22
N ALA A 247 18.70 2.49 -14.25
CA ALA A 247 18.40 1.07 -14.13
C ALA A 247 19.37 0.35 -13.17
N ALA A 248 20.67 0.68 -13.22
CA ALA A 248 21.64 0.14 -12.28
C ALA A 248 21.43 0.62 -10.83
N ALA A 249 20.86 1.82 -10.63
CA ALA A 249 20.49 2.32 -9.32
C ALA A 249 19.20 1.65 -8.81
N ASP A 250 18.19 1.47 -9.67
CA ASP A 250 16.94 0.77 -9.35
C ASP A 250 17.21 -0.70 -8.98
N ALA A 251 18.03 -1.41 -9.76
CA ALA A 251 18.43 -2.79 -9.44
C ALA A 251 19.07 -2.89 -8.03
N LYS A 252 19.90 -1.92 -7.64
CA LYS A 252 20.51 -1.87 -6.30
C LYS A 252 19.51 -1.53 -5.20
N LEU A 253 18.51 -0.70 -5.49
CA LEU A 253 17.40 -0.40 -4.59
C LEU A 253 16.60 -1.68 -4.33
N ARG A 254 16.07 -2.30 -5.38
CA ARG A 254 15.25 -3.51 -5.32
C ARG A 254 15.97 -4.70 -4.71
N GLU A 255 17.28 -4.83 -4.90
CA GLU A 255 18.06 -5.89 -4.26
C GLU A 255 18.11 -5.73 -2.73
N ARG A 256 18.09 -4.48 -2.23
CA ARG A 256 18.27 -4.13 -0.80
C ARG A 256 16.99 -3.77 -0.07
N LEU A 257 15.89 -3.63 -0.80
CA LEU A 257 14.56 -3.33 -0.30
C LEU A 257 13.58 -4.31 -0.96
N GLY A 258 13.14 -5.32 -0.22
CA GLY A 258 12.27 -6.37 -0.75
C GLY A 258 13.01 -7.54 -1.40
N GLY A 259 14.22 -7.30 -1.91
CA GLY A 259 15.03 -8.30 -2.60
C GLY A 259 15.93 -9.18 -1.70
N PRO A 260 16.76 -10.03 -2.32
CA PRO A 260 17.54 -11.06 -1.62
C PRO A 260 18.61 -10.53 -0.67
N LYS A 261 19.01 -9.25 -0.76
CA LYS A 261 19.95 -8.63 0.20
C LYS A 261 19.26 -7.85 1.31
N ASP A 262 17.93 -7.83 1.34
CA ASP A 262 17.17 -7.19 2.41
C ASP A 262 17.02 -8.09 3.65
N LYS A 263 18.07 -8.07 4.47
CA LYS A 263 18.09 -8.82 5.75
C LYS A 263 17.41 -8.09 6.91
N LEU A 264 17.10 -6.80 6.72
CA LEU A 264 16.65 -5.92 7.81
C LEU A 264 15.14 -5.76 7.83
N CYS A 265 14.49 -5.81 6.65
CA CYS A 265 13.04 -5.72 6.52
C CYS A 265 12.46 -7.08 6.13
N THR A 266 12.55 -7.49 4.86
CA THR A 266 12.00 -8.79 4.40
C THR A 266 12.60 -9.98 5.15
N GLY A 267 13.90 -9.96 5.44
CA GLY A 267 14.56 -11.00 6.25
C GLY A 267 14.05 -11.11 7.70
N ARG A 268 13.20 -10.18 8.14
CA ARG A 268 12.50 -10.16 9.43
C ARG A 268 10.98 -10.29 9.29
N SER A 269 10.49 -10.60 8.09
CA SER A 269 9.06 -10.68 7.76
C SER A 269 8.29 -9.37 7.93
N LEU A 270 8.98 -8.23 8.05
CA LEU A 270 8.33 -6.94 8.13
C LEU A 270 7.61 -6.63 6.82
N THR A 271 6.46 -5.99 6.90
CA THR A 271 5.67 -5.49 5.77
C THR A 271 5.64 -3.95 5.82
N PRO A 272 5.15 -3.29 4.76
CA PRO A 272 4.96 -1.83 4.79
C PRO A 272 4.13 -1.38 6.00
N ILE A 273 3.08 -2.13 6.34
CA ILE A 273 2.23 -1.88 7.52
C ILE A 273 3.03 -1.99 8.83
N SER A 274 4.01 -2.90 8.94
CA SER A 274 4.89 -2.98 10.12
C SER A 274 5.67 -1.69 10.36
N LEU A 275 5.90 -0.93 9.30
CA LEU A 275 6.63 0.33 9.28
C LEU A 275 5.67 1.53 9.25
N GLY A 276 4.38 1.32 9.48
CA GLY A 276 3.36 2.38 9.49
C GLY A 276 2.95 2.91 8.11
N HIS A 277 3.41 2.30 7.01
CA HIS A 277 2.85 2.63 5.70
C HIS A 277 1.39 2.15 5.59
N GLY A 278 0.59 2.92 4.85
CA GLY A 278 -0.74 2.49 4.41
C GLY A 278 -0.66 1.39 3.35
N THR A 279 -1.81 1.08 2.75
CA THR A 279 -1.94 0.07 1.69
C THR A 279 -1.57 0.58 0.30
N SER A 280 -1.27 1.88 0.17
CA SER A 280 -0.86 2.53 -1.07
C SER A 280 0.29 3.49 -0.81
N CYS A 281 1.12 3.69 -1.83
CA CYS A 281 2.16 4.73 -1.81
C CYS A 281 1.51 6.13 -1.65
N PRO A 282 2.20 7.12 -1.04
CA PRO A 282 1.69 8.48 -0.96
C PRO A 282 1.43 9.10 -2.33
N VAL A 283 0.62 10.15 -2.39
CA VAL A 283 0.44 10.92 -3.62
C VAL A 283 1.77 11.58 -4.02
N PRO A 284 2.07 11.72 -5.33
CA PRO A 284 1.24 11.41 -6.50
C PRO A 284 1.27 9.93 -6.95
N CYS A 285 1.83 9.03 -6.15
CA CYS A 285 2.11 7.64 -6.51
C CYS A 285 1.09 6.62 -5.98
N ALA A 286 -0.11 7.07 -5.57
CA ALA A 286 -1.13 6.27 -4.91
C ALA A 286 -1.68 5.06 -5.71
N THR A 287 -1.35 4.95 -6.99
CA THR A 287 -1.67 3.77 -7.81
C THR A 287 -0.83 2.54 -7.46
N ILE A 288 0.28 2.72 -6.73
CA ILE A 288 1.14 1.63 -6.28
C ILE A 288 0.59 1.07 -4.97
N THR A 289 0.06 -0.15 -5.02
CA THR A 289 -0.34 -0.91 -3.82
C THR A 289 0.90 -1.37 -3.05
N LEU A 290 0.87 -1.23 -1.73
CA LEU A 290 1.94 -1.66 -0.82
C LEU A 290 1.54 -2.94 -0.11
N PHE A 291 1.89 -4.08 -0.70
CA PHE A 291 1.62 -5.41 -0.13
C PHE A 291 2.83 -5.93 0.64
N ASP A 292 4.03 -5.79 0.08
CA ASP A 292 5.29 -6.18 0.71
C ASP A 292 6.39 -5.12 0.54
N ILE A 293 7.58 -5.40 1.08
CA ILE A 293 8.70 -4.44 1.07
C ILE A 293 9.23 -4.19 -0.36
N SER A 294 9.02 -5.10 -1.31
CA SER A 294 9.39 -4.86 -2.71
C SER A 294 8.52 -3.79 -3.36
N ASP A 295 7.27 -3.63 -2.91
CA ASP A 295 6.41 -2.53 -3.34
C ASP A 295 6.89 -1.18 -2.83
N LEU A 296 7.53 -1.12 -1.65
CA LEU A 296 8.20 0.10 -1.18
C LEU A 296 9.32 0.54 -2.12
N ALA A 297 10.05 -0.40 -2.73
CA ALA A 297 11.03 -0.04 -3.76
C ALA A 297 10.37 0.60 -4.98
N SER A 298 9.23 0.07 -5.43
CA SER A 298 8.47 0.66 -6.53
C SER A 298 7.91 2.05 -6.16
N CYS A 299 7.40 2.21 -4.94
CA CYS A 299 6.97 3.49 -4.39
C CYS A 299 8.11 4.50 -4.34
N ALA A 300 9.28 4.11 -3.84
CA ALA A 300 10.47 4.97 -3.79
C ALA A 300 10.95 5.42 -5.16
N VAL A 301 10.83 4.56 -6.19
CA VAL A 301 11.13 4.93 -7.58
C VAL A 301 10.18 6.03 -8.06
N CYS A 302 8.88 5.84 -7.88
CA CYS A 302 7.86 6.81 -8.28
C CYS A 302 8.00 8.14 -7.53
N MET A 303 8.17 8.10 -6.20
CA MET A 303 8.34 9.31 -5.39
C MET A 303 9.62 10.06 -5.78
N ALA A 304 10.71 9.36 -6.09
CA ALA A 304 11.94 9.97 -6.57
C ALA A 304 11.78 10.60 -7.96
N ASP A 305 10.97 10.02 -8.85
CA ASP A 305 10.62 10.64 -10.13
C ASP A 305 9.79 11.91 -9.91
N ALA A 306 8.77 11.86 -9.07
CA ALA A 306 7.94 13.01 -8.73
C ALA A 306 8.77 14.19 -8.18
N VAL A 307 9.54 14.01 -7.10
CA VAL A 307 10.26 15.14 -6.48
C VAL A 307 11.42 15.66 -7.33
N ASN A 308 12.18 14.77 -7.97
CA ASN A 308 13.30 15.19 -8.81
C ASN A 308 12.79 15.80 -10.12
N GLY A 309 11.74 15.22 -10.68
CA GLY A 309 11.11 15.70 -11.91
C GLY A 309 10.49 17.07 -11.72
N THR A 310 9.70 17.29 -10.67
CA THR A 310 9.15 18.61 -10.33
C THR A 310 10.25 19.64 -10.09
N ALA A 311 11.35 19.26 -9.43
CA ALA A 311 12.48 20.17 -9.23
C ALA A 311 13.19 20.54 -10.56
N LEU A 312 13.35 19.58 -11.47
CA LEU A 312 13.97 19.80 -12.77
C LEU A 312 13.05 20.59 -13.70
N GLU A 313 11.76 20.29 -13.72
CA GLU A 313 10.75 21.06 -14.45
C GLU A 313 10.73 22.52 -13.98
N ALA A 314 10.79 22.75 -12.67
CA ALA A 314 10.91 24.10 -12.13
C ALA A 314 12.18 24.83 -12.59
N ALA A 315 13.29 24.13 -12.81
CA ALA A 315 14.54 24.75 -13.25
C ALA A 315 14.68 24.90 -14.77
N TYR A 316 14.09 24.00 -15.56
CA TYR A 316 14.35 23.87 -17.00
C TYR A 316 13.09 23.98 -17.87
N GLY A 317 11.90 23.98 -17.27
CA GLY A 317 10.62 24.05 -17.99
C GLY A 317 10.23 22.80 -18.76
N ALA A 318 10.92 21.67 -18.54
CA ALA A 318 10.63 20.38 -19.16
C ALA A 318 10.31 19.32 -18.11
N ARG A 319 9.26 18.55 -18.36
CA ARG A 319 8.80 17.46 -17.50
C ARG A 319 9.37 16.13 -17.99
N LEU A 320 9.80 15.27 -17.08
CA LEU A 320 10.29 13.93 -17.45
C LEU A 320 9.18 13.14 -18.17
N PRO A 321 9.51 12.38 -19.24
CA PRO A 321 10.86 12.09 -19.74
C PRO A 321 11.40 13.10 -20.77
N ASP A 322 10.67 14.19 -21.05
CA ASP A 322 11.06 15.19 -22.05
C ASP A 322 12.34 15.94 -21.63
N LEU A 323 13.11 16.34 -22.63
CA LEU A 323 14.36 17.07 -22.46
C LEU A 323 14.14 18.56 -22.72
N PRO A 324 14.86 19.44 -21.99
CA PRO A 324 14.70 20.88 -22.18
C PRO A 324 15.29 21.36 -23.50
N ALA A 325 14.75 22.47 -24.00
CA ALA A 325 15.35 23.16 -25.14
C ALA A 325 16.71 23.78 -24.78
N GLU A 326 17.56 23.99 -25.79
CA GLU A 326 18.79 24.77 -25.64
C GLU A 326 18.46 26.21 -25.21
N VAL A 327 19.23 26.74 -24.25
CA VAL A 327 19.15 28.15 -23.87
C VAL A 327 20.25 28.97 -24.57
N PRO A 328 20.01 30.26 -24.88
CA PRO A 328 21.04 31.13 -25.46
C PRO A 328 22.33 31.19 -24.62
N ASP A 329 23.48 31.40 -25.26
CA ASP A 329 24.79 31.45 -24.57
C ASP A 329 24.84 32.35 -23.31
N PRO A 330 24.24 33.56 -23.30
CA PRO A 330 24.20 34.40 -22.11
C PRO A 330 23.42 33.80 -20.94
N ALA A 331 22.47 32.90 -21.22
CA ALA A 331 21.59 32.27 -20.24
C ALA A 331 22.16 30.94 -19.69
N LYS A 332 23.11 30.28 -20.39
CA LYS A 332 23.67 28.97 -20.01
C LYS A 332 24.21 28.92 -18.58
N SER A 333 24.93 29.96 -18.14
CA SER A 333 25.47 30.06 -16.78
C SER A 333 24.36 30.15 -15.71
N CYS A 334 23.30 30.91 -16.01
CA CYS A 334 22.14 31.02 -15.14
C CYS A 334 21.39 29.68 -15.07
N GLN A 335 21.06 29.08 -16.22
CA GLN A 335 20.39 27.78 -16.31
C GLN A 335 21.11 26.70 -15.49
N LYS A 336 22.45 26.63 -15.58
CA LYS A 336 23.27 25.73 -14.76
C LYS A 336 23.15 26.01 -13.25
N SER A 337 23.03 27.27 -12.87
CA SER A 337 22.83 27.67 -11.47
C SER A 337 21.44 27.27 -10.97
N LEU A 338 20.40 27.38 -11.81
CA LEU A 338 19.05 26.90 -11.51
C LEU A 338 19.01 25.37 -11.38
N GLY A 339 19.66 24.62 -12.26
CA GLY A 339 19.78 23.16 -12.13
C GLY A 339 20.47 22.73 -10.83
N LYS A 340 21.49 23.48 -10.38
CA LYS A 340 22.12 23.28 -9.06
C LYS A 340 21.18 23.63 -7.90
N ALA A 341 20.33 24.64 -8.06
CA ALA A 341 19.32 25.03 -7.07
C ALA A 341 18.25 23.93 -6.93
N ALA A 342 17.71 23.44 -8.05
CA ALA A 342 16.80 22.29 -8.09
C ALA A 342 17.40 21.06 -7.40
N SER A 343 18.64 20.73 -7.74
CA SER A 343 19.38 19.63 -7.09
C SER A 343 19.57 19.84 -5.59
N ALA A 344 19.68 21.08 -5.10
CA ALA A 344 19.81 21.38 -3.68
C ALA A 344 18.47 21.21 -2.94
N LEU A 345 17.36 21.67 -3.54
CA LEU A 345 16.01 21.49 -2.99
C LEU A 345 15.59 20.03 -2.98
N ALA A 346 15.62 19.38 -4.16
CA ALA A 346 15.21 17.99 -4.33
C ALA A 346 15.98 17.06 -3.40
N ARG A 347 17.28 17.31 -3.16
CA ARG A 347 18.09 16.54 -2.20
C ARG A 347 17.82 16.92 -0.75
N GLY A 348 17.89 18.21 -0.43
CA GLY A 348 17.92 18.67 0.96
C GLY A 348 16.59 18.57 1.67
N TRP A 349 15.48 18.82 0.98
CA TRP A 349 14.16 18.90 1.60
C TRP A 349 13.62 17.52 2.03
N PRO A 350 13.54 16.49 1.17
CA PRO A 350 13.12 15.16 1.61
C PRO A 350 14.08 14.57 2.65
N SER A 351 15.39 14.79 2.51
CA SER A 351 16.37 14.34 3.52
C SER A 351 16.20 15.02 4.89
N ALA A 352 15.72 16.27 4.92
CA ALA A 352 15.44 16.97 6.18
C ALA A 352 14.24 16.33 6.89
N LEU A 353 13.16 16.13 6.13
CA LEU A 353 11.93 15.50 6.56
C LEU A 353 12.16 14.07 7.08
N VAL A 354 12.74 13.19 6.26
CA VAL A 354 13.06 11.80 6.64
C VAL A 354 13.93 11.73 7.89
N ARG A 355 14.89 12.66 8.05
CA ARG A 355 15.76 12.67 9.23
C ARG A 355 15.01 13.11 10.49
N CYS A 356 14.08 14.07 10.38
CA CYS A 356 13.22 14.46 11.48
C CYS A 356 12.31 13.30 11.90
N GLU A 357 11.68 12.60 10.95
CA GLU A 357 10.85 11.42 11.28
C GLU A 357 11.66 10.28 11.91
N GLN A 358 12.89 10.08 11.45
CA GLN A 358 13.77 9.13 12.08
C GLN A 358 14.16 9.55 13.52
N ASP A 359 14.27 10.85 13.78
CA ASP A 359 14.50 11.39 15.12
C ASP A 359 13.22 11.22 16.00
N ASN A 360 12.01 11.39 15.46
CA ASN A 360 10.73 11.03 16.10
C ASN A 360 10.68 9.54 16.48
N LEU A 361 10.88 8.65 15.52
CA LEU A 361 10.84 7.19 15.69
C LEU A 361 11.83 6.64 16.72
N THR A 362 13.00 7.26 16.82
CA THR A 362 14.04 6.84 17.75
C THR A 362 13.86 7.44 19.14
N GLY A 363 12.79 8.20 19.37
CA GLY A 363 12.51 8.90 20.61
C GLY A 363 13.48 10.05 20.90
N LYS A 364 14.26 10.48 19.89
CA LYS A 364 15.18 11.61 20.03
C LYS A 364 14.42 12.93 20.06
N ASN A 365 13.33 13.01 19.29
CA ASN A 365 12.32 14.04 19.45
C ASN A 365 11.27 13.52 20.44
N ASN A 366 11.14 14.18 21.59
CA ASN A 366 10.18 13.81 22.62
C ASN A 366 9.62 15.07 23.30
N PRO A 367 8.35 15.47 23.03
CA PRO A 367 7.38 14.77 22.18
C PRO A 367 7.78 14.75 20.69
N PRO A 368 7.16 13.87 19.86
CA PRO A 368 7.35 13.91 18.41
C PRO A 368 7.07 15.31 17.85
N GLU A 369 7.91 15.76 16.92
CA GLU A 369 7.80 17.08 16.29
C GLU A 369 7.05 16.98 14.97
N ASP A 370 6.33 18.05 14.60
CA ASP A 370 5.81 18.23 13.24
C ASP A 370 6.98 18.54 12.29
N CYS A 371 7.44 17.52 11.56
CA CYS A 371 8.59 17.65 10.66
C CYS A 371 8.35 18.60 9.49
N ALA A 372 7.09 18.84 9.08
CA ALA A 372 6.76 19.79 8.04
C ALA A 372 6.93 21.24 8.50
N SER A 373 6.85 21.50 9.82
CA SER A 373 7.12 22.81 10.42
C SER A 373 8.61 23.21 10.41
N ASP A 374 9.50 22.32 9.99
CA ASP A 374 10.96 22.50 9.97
C ASP A 374 11.59 22.90 11.32
N PRO A 375 11.37 22.13 12.40
CA PRO A 375 11.82 22.49 13.75
C PRO A 375 13.33 22.74 13.84
N ASP A 376 14.11 21.99 13.05
CA ASP A 376 15.57 22.03 13.00
C ASP A 376 16.14 23.00 11.93
N ALA A 377 15.29 23.78 11.25
CA ALA A 377 15.65 24.68 10.16
C ALA A 377 16.44 24.01 9.00
N ARG A 378 16.28 22.69 8.81
CA ARG A 378 17.00 21.91 7.79
C ARG A 378 16.40 22.11 6.41
N ILE A 379 15.08 22.26 6.32
CA ILE A 379 14.38 22.65 5.08
C ILE A 379 14.82 24.06 4.71
N ALA A 380 14.78 25.01 5.65
CA ALA A 380 15.26 26.38 5.48
C ALA A 380 16.72 26.42 5.01
N LYS A 381 17.58 25.53 5.52
CA LYS A 381 18.97 25.39 5.05
C LYS A 381 19.07 24.89 3.61
N ALA A 382 18.22 23.96 3.19
CA ALA A 382 18.15 23.51 1.80
C ALA A 382 17.67 24.63 0.88
N GLN A 383 16.61 25.34 1.29
CA GLN A 383 16.08 26.52 0.63
C GLN A 383 17.13 27.64 0.49
N GLN A 384 17.90 27.93 1.55
CA GLN A 384 18.96 28.93 1.52
C GLN A 384 20.09 28.54 0.56
N LYS A 385 20.49 27.26 0.54
CA LYS A 385 21.50 26.77 -0.41
C LYS A 385 21.04 26.94 -1.86
N ALA A 386 19.77 26.65 -2.14
CA ALA A 386 19.19 26.88 -3.45
C ALA A 386 19.12 28.38 -3.79
N GLY A 387 18.67 29.21 -2.85
CA GLY A 387 18.62 30.66 -2.99
C GLY A 387 19.97 31.27 -3.35
N LYS A 388 21.06 30.83 -2.71
CA LYS A 388 22.43 31.28 -3.05
C LYS A 388 22.84 30.95 -4.50
N LYS A 389 22.33 29.84 -5.07
CA LYS A 389 22.58 29.48 -6.48
C LYS A 389 21.74 30.36 -7.41
N ILE A 390 20.48 30.60 -7.06
CA ILE A 390 19.60 31.46 -7.84
C ILE A 390 20.12 32.91 -7.86
N GLN A 391 20.59 33.42 -6.72
CA GLN A 391 21.18 34.77 -6.61
C GLN A 391 22.45 34.97 -7.45
N SER A 392 23.13 33.89 -7.85
CA SER A 392 24.29 33.98 -8.75
C SER A 392 23.91 34.11 -10.23
N CYS A 393 22.62 33.99 -10.57
CA CYS A 393 22.12 34.25 -11.91
C CYS A 393 22.02 35.75 -12.17
N GLN A 394 22.56 36.18 -13.32
CA GLN A 394 22.54 37.59 -13.76
C GLN A 394 21.54 37.84 -14.89
N ASN A 395 21.11 36.80 -15.61
CA ASN A 395 20.20 36.92 -16.74
C ASN A 395 19.16 35.78 -16.71
N PHE A 396 17.90 36.15 -16.49
CA PHE A 396 16.75 35.23 -16.48
C PHE A 396 16.00 35.19 -17.82
N SER A 397 16.35 36.07 -18.76
CA SER A 397 15.71 36.11 -20.08
C SER A 397 15.96 34.82 -20.84
N ASP A 398 14.93 34.38 -21.58
CA ASP A 398 14.96 33.19 -22.44
C ASP A 398 15.27 31.88 -21.70
N ILE A 399 14.95 31.82 -20.39
CA ILE A 399 15.02 30.62 -19.58
C ILE A 399 13.60 30.17 -19.21
N ALA A 400 13.28 28.92 -19.51
CA ALA A 400 11.98 28.33 -19.22
C ALA A 400 11.81 27.97 -17.73
N GLY A 401 10.64 27.44 -17.36
CA GLY A 401 10.33 27.07 -15.98
C GLY A 401 10.17 28.29 -15.07
N CYS A 402 10.68 28.21 -13.84
CA CYS A 402 10.51 29.27 -12.83
C CYS A 402 11.27 30.57 -13.15
N ALA A 403 12.24 30.53 -14.06
CA ALA A 403 12.98 31.72 -14.49
C ALA A 403 12.12 32.73 -15.25
N THR A 404 10.96 32.29 -15.79
CA THR A 404 9.95 33.15 -16.43
C THR A 404 9.42 34.27 -15.53
N SER A 405 9.62 34.15 -14.21
CA SER A 405 9.36 35.24 -13.26
C SER A 405 10.23 36.49 -13.48
N GLY A 406 11.33 36.37 -14.22
CA GLY A 406 12.19 37.49 -14.63
C GLY A 406 13.20 37.96 -13.58
N ASP A 407 13.13 37.46 -12.34
CA ASP A 407 14.06 37.82 -11.28
C ASP A 407 14.38 36.68 -10.30
N ALA A 408 15.40 36.88 -9.47
CA ALA A 408 15.88 35.90 -8.51
C ALA A 408 14.87 35.62 -7.37
N ALA A 409 14.04 36.60 -7.00
CA ALA A 409 13.08 36.46 -5.91
C ALA A 409 11.89 35.60 -6.34
N GLY A 410 11.29 35.91 -7.49
CA GLY A 410 10.23 35.14 -8.13
C GLY A 410 10.67 33.72 -8.46
N THR A 411 11.87 33.56 -9.02
CA THR A 411 12.42 32.24 -9.36
C THR A 411 12.57 31.39 -8.11
N ARG A 412 13.08 31.98 -7.02
CA ARG A 412 13.22 31.30 -5.74
C ARG A 412 11.87 30.86 -5.18
N ILE A 413 10.86 31.72 -5.18
CA ILE A 413 9.53 31.40 -4.67
C ILE A 413 8.91 30.26 -5.48
N CYS A 414 8.96 30.36 -6.82
CA CYS A 414 8.43 29.33 -7.71
C CYS A 414 9.09 27.96 -7.48
N MET A 415 10.42 27.90 -7.45
CA MET A 415 11.14 26.63 -7.25
C MET A 415 10.90 26.03 -5.86
N GLN A 416 10.82 26.88 -4.83
CA GLN A 416 10.52 26.43 -3.46
C GLN A 416 9.10 25.90 -3.34
N SER A 417 8.13 26.55 -3.98
CA SER A 417 6.74 26.12 -4.02
C SER A 417 6.59 24.77 -4.74
N ALA A 418 7.20 24.63 -5.92
CA ALA A 418 7.14 23.42 -6.72
C ALA A 418 7.68 22.18 -5.97
N VAL A 419 8.84 22.30 -5.32
CA VAL A 419 9.37 21.18 -4.52
C VAL A 419 8.59 21.00 -3.22
N GLY A 420 8.15 22.11 -2.60
CA GLY A 420 7.37 22.09 -1.36
C GLY A 420 6.00 21.44 -1.49
N SER A 421 5.43 21.34 -2.69
CA SER A 421 4.15 20.64 -2.91
C SER A 421 4.27 19.13 -3.04
N VAL A 422 5.49 18.59 -3.13
CA VAL A 422 5.74 17.14 -3.30
C VAL A 422 6.65 16.58 -2.21
N ALA A 423 7.58 17.37 -1.68
CA ALA A 423 8.51 16.92 -0.66
C ALA A 423 7.82 16.44 0.65
N PRO A 424 6.76 17.10 1.17
CA PRO A 424 6.05 16.62 2.37
C PRO A 424 5.42 15.23 2.21
N GLU A 425 5.05 14.84 0.99
CA GLU A 425 4.48 13.52 0.70
C GLU A 425 5.43 12.36 1.03
N PHE A 426 6.74 12.63 1.15
CA PHE A 426 7.72 11.65 1.63
C PHE A 426 7.56 11.28 3.11
N VAL A 427 6.85 12.11 3.90
CA VAL A 427 6.56 11.86 5.32
C VAL A 427 5.09 11.59 5.61
N GLU A 428 4.20 11.66 4.61
CA GLU A 428 2.80 11.20 4.76
C GLU A 428 2.70 9.71 5.11
N VAL A 429 3.80 8.96 4.94
CA VAL A 429 3.97 7.69 5.63
C VAL A 429 4.12 7.98 7.12
N SER A 430 3.04 7.81 7.87
CA SER A 430 3.07 7.79 9.33
C SER A 430 4.04 6.69 9.77
N HIS A 431 5.26 7.06 10.11
CA HIS A 431 6.14 6.18 10.83
C HIS A 431 5.55 6.11 12.26
N PRO A 432 5.26 4.91 12.79
CA PRO A 432 4.30 4.71 13.88
C PRO A 432 4.60 5.50 15.16
#